data_AF-A0AA47M265-F1
#
_entry.id   AF-A0AA47M265-F1
#
_cell.length_a   1.000
_cell.length_b   1.000
_cell.length_c   1.000
_cell.angle_alpha   90.00
_cell.angle_beta   90.00
_cell.angle_gamma   90.00
#
_symmetry.space_group_name_H-M   'P 1'
#
loop_
_entity.id
_entity.type
_entity.pdbx_description
1 polymer ?
#
loop_
_entity_poly.entity_id
_entity_poly.type
_entity_poly.pdbx_seq_one_letter_code
_entity_poly.pdbx_strand_id
1 'polypeptide(L)'
;MPRNSRLGGDGAEGEDVAVAAAERLAGGEVRSRIQSLSHEQCQEILGRCLLRDPSLIFDVMACPPPDPSSQQDPNLPDWCVCMRCREMPTDIEKKCCGQPPQHCISLLPHVDLYVLHEGVLRMARRIWNDLRAREDAPHPGEDNKQFRYAAYRQFVVWQYGYLGRGNRIVIPSCCVWKINKGPLP
;
A
#
# COMPACT_ATOMS: atom_id res chain seq x y z
N MET A 1 19.21 -21.67 -41.50
CA MET A 1 19.72 -22.66 -40.52
C MET A 1 19.49 -22.10 -39.13
N PRO A 2 18.55 -22.65 -38.34
CA PRO A 2 18.21 -22.14 -37.02
C PRO A 2 19.17 -22.72 -35.97
N ARG A 3 19.50 -21.94 -34.93
CA ARG A 3 19.90 -22.48 -33.63
C ARG A 3 18.96 -21.94 -32.58
N ASN A 4 18.12 -22.85 -32.12
CA ASN A 4 17.29 -22.78 -30.94
C ASN A 4 18.17 -22.82 -29.69
N SER A 5 17.92 -21.92 -28.74
CA SER A 5 18.23 -22.13 -27.32
C SER A 5 17.19 -21.35 -26.49
N ARG A 6 16.03 -21.97 -26.28
CA ARG A 6 15.23 -21.75 -25.07
C ARG A 6 16.10 -22.10 -23.86
N LEU A 7 15.98 -21.35 -22.77
CA LEU A 7 15.93 -21.84 -21.39
C LEU A 7 15.86 -20.64 -20.43
N GLY A 8 14.90 -20.68 -19.50
CA GLY A 8 14.92 -19.89 -18.27
C GLY A 8 13.81 -18.84 -18.18
N GLY A 9 12.68 -19.20 -17.56
CA GLY A 9 11.61 -18.26 -17.29
C GLY A 9 10.52 -18.72 -16.31
N ASP A 10 10.42 -20.00 -15.97
CA ASP A 10 9.30 -20.49 -15.12
C ASP A 10 9.60 -20.49 -13.61
N GLY A 11 10.74 -19.96 -13.18
CA GLY A 11 11.18 -20.01 -11.78
C GLY A 11 10.68 -18.87 -10.89
N ALA A 12 10.33 -17.71 -11.47
CA ALA A 12 10.01 -16.51 -10.69
C ALA A 12 8.55 -16.46 -10.22
N GLU A 13 7.61 -17.01 -11.00
CA GLU A 13 6.18 -16.98 -10.67
C GLU A 13 5.82 -17.91 -9.50
N GLY A 14 6.52 -19.04 -9.35
CA GLY A 14 6.31 -19.98 -8.25
C GLY A 14 6.82 -19.46 -6.89
N GLU A 15 7.87 -18.65 -6.90
CA GLU A 15 8.49 -18.10 -5.68
C GLU A 15 7.66 -16.94 -5.11
N ASP A 16 7.14 -16.04 -5.95
CA ASP A 16 6.25 -14.95 -5.53
C ASP A 16 4.91 -15.47 -4.96
N VAL A 17 4.36 -16.53 -5.54
CA VAL A 17 3.13 -17.17 -5.03
C VAL A 17 3.38 -17.85 -3.68
N ALA A 18 4.55 -18.48 -3.51
CA ALA A 18 4.93 -19.11 -2.24
C ALA A 18 5.17 -18.07 -1.13
N VAL A 19 5.80 -16.94 -1.45
CA VAL A 19 6.00 -15.83 -0.50
C VAL A 19 4.66 -15.23 -0.08
N ALA A 20 3.76 -14.94 -1.03
CA ALA A 20 2.43 -14.42 -0.72
C ALA A 20 1.57 -15.43 0.08
N ALA A 21 1.73 -16.74 -0.16
CA ALA A 21 1.06 -17.78 0.63
C ALA A 21 1.64 -17.87 2.06
N ALA A 22 2.95 -17.78 2.22
CA ALA A 22 3.63 -17.77 3.51
C ALA A 22 3.26 -16.53 4.34
N GLU A 23 3.18 -15.34 3.72
CA GLU A 23 2.73 -14.12 4.39
C GLU A 23 1.26 -14.21 4.84
N ARG A 24 0.39 -14.84 4.04
CA ARG A 24 -1.02 -15.09 4.42
C ARG A 24 -1.14 -16.08 5.57
N LEU A 25 -0.34 -17.15 5.56
CA LEU A 25 -0.29 -18.12 6.66
C LEU A 25 0.25 -17.48 7.95
N ALA A 26 1.33 -16.71 7.85
CA ALA A 26 1.88 -15.94 8.97
C ALA A 26 0.87 -14.92 9.53
N GLY A 27 0.14 -14.22 8.64
CA GLY A 27 -0.94 -13.32 9.03
C GLY A 27 -2.10 -14.04 9.74
N GLY A 28 -2.40 -15.28 9.33
CA GLY A 28 -3.39 -16.14 9.97
C GLY A 28 -2.99 -16.57 11.38
N GLU A 29 -1.74 -16.99 11.56
CA GLU A 29 -1.21 -17.39 12.87
C GLU A 29 -1.17 -16.20 13.86
N VAL A 30 -0.72 -15.04 13.38
CA VAL A 30 -0.74 -13.79 14.17
C VAL A 30 -2.16 -13.44 14.58
N ARG A 31 -3.14 -13.52 13.67
CA ARG A 31 -4.56 -13.25 13.98
C ARG A 31 -5.12 -14.22 15.01
N SER A 32 -4.85 -15.53 14.86
CA SER A 32 -5.29 -16.54 15.82
C SER A 32 -4.72 -16.27 17.21
N ARG A 33 -3.46 -15.83 17.29
CA ARG A 33 -2.82 -15.50 18.56
C ARG A 33 -3.45 -14.28 19.19
N ILE A 34 -3.70 -13.22 18.42
CA ILE A 34 -4.38 -12.01 18.91
C ILE A 34 -5.76 -12.35 19.49
N GLN A 35 -6.52 -13.23 18.83
CA GLN A 35 -7.85 -13.65 19.30
C GLN A 35 -7.83 -14.45 20.61
N SER A 36 -6.70 -15.06 20.96
CA SER A 36 -6.54 -15.85 22.19
C SER A 36 -6.12 -15.03 23.42
N LEU A 37 -5.75 -13.75 23.23
CA LEU A 37 -5.26 -12.89 24.29
C LEU A 37 -6.40 -12.37 25.17
N SER A 38 -6.13 -12.24 26.47
CA SER A 38 -7.01 -11.50 27.37
C SER A 38 -6.98 -10.00 27.07
N HIS A 39 -7.98 -9.26 27.54
CA HIS A 39 -8.03 -7.81 27.36
C HIS A 39 -6.81 -7.10 27.99
N GLU A 40 -6.36 -7.55 29.16
CA GLU A 40 -5.16 -7.03 29.83
C GLU A 40 -3.89 -7.29 29.00
N GLN A 41 -3.77 -8.49 28.41
CA GLN A 41 -2.65 -8.83 27.53
C GLN A 41 -2.67 -8.01 26.24
N CYS A 42 -3.85 -7.77 25.66
CA CYS A 42 -4.01 -6.88 24.51
C CYS A 42 -3.57 -5.45 24.82
N GLN A 43 -3.94 -4.91 25.99
CA GLN A 43 -3.54 -3.56 26.41
C GLN A 43 -2.03 -3.44 26.59
N GLU A 44 -1.40 -4.40 27.26
CA GLU A 44 0.06 -4.43 27.46
C GLU A 44 0.81 -4.50 26.12
N ILE A 45 0.38 -5.39 25.21
CA ILE A 45 1.00 -5.54 23.90
C ILE A 45 0.80 -4.28 23.05
N LEU A 46 -0.41 -3.70 23.06
CA LEU A 46 -0.69 -2.44 22.36
C LEU A 46 0.20 -1.32 22.88
N GLY A 47 0.36 -1.19 24.20
CA GLY A 47 1.26 -0.22 24.81
C GLY A 47 2.71 -0.38 24.33
N ARG A 48 3.21 -1.61 24.28
CA ARG A 48 4.56 -1.91 23.76
C ARG A 48 4.70 -1.57 22.28
N CYS A 49 3.70 -1.88 21.46
CA CYS A 49 3.68 -1.55 20.04
C CYS A 49 3.71 -0.04 19.82
N LEU A 50 2.88 0.72 20.56
CA LEU A 50 2.81 2.18 20.48
C LEU A 50 4.08 2.87 20.99
N LEU A 51 4.73 2.33 22.03
CA LEU A 51 6.01 2.87 22.52
C LEU A 51 7.14 2.61 21.53
N ARG A 52 7.11 1.46 20.84
CA ARG A 52 8.10 1.12 19.82
C ARG A 52 7.90 1.92 18.53
N ASP A 53 6.65 2.16 18.16
CA ASP A 53 6.28 2.98 17.01
C ASP A 53 5.08 3.87 17.36
N PRO A 54 5.34 5.13 17.78
CA PRO A 54 4.29 6.07 18.16
C PRO A 54 3.31 6.40 17.04
N SER A 55 3.64 6.11 15.77
CA SER A 55 2.74 6.36 14.65
C SER A 55 1.49 5.48 14.67
N LEU A 56 1.57 4.29 15.26
CA LEU A 56 0.43 3.36 15.35
C LEU A 56 -0.74 3.93 16.16
N ILE A 57 -0.55 5.00 16.95
CA ILE A 57 -1.63 5.65 17.70
C ILE A 57 -2.72 6.20 16.79
N PHE A 58 -2.37 6.58 15.56
CA PHE A 58 -3.34 7.11 14.62
C PHE A 58 -4.36 6.05 14.18
N ASP A 59 -3.94 4.78 14.07
CA ASP A 59 -4.86 3.68 13.73
C ASP A 59 -5.84 3.39 14.89
N VAL A 60 -5.38 3.52 16.14
CA VAL A 60 -6.21 3.35 17.34
C VAL A 60 -7.22 4.48 17.48
N MET A 61 -6.77 5.72 17.29
CA MET A 61 -7.58 6.93 17.50
C MET A 61 -8.57 7.18 16.36
N ALA A 62 -8.27 6.73 15.14
CA ALA A 62 -9.07 7.02 13.95
C ALA A 62 -10.02 5.88 13.54
N CYS A 63 -10.11 4.76 14.28
CA CYS A 63 -10.99 3.64 13.94
C CYS A 63 -12.46 4.08 14.03
N PRO A 64 -13.13 4.37 12.90
CA PRO A 64 -14.52 4.79 12.96
C PRO A 64 -15.40 3.57 13.26
N PRO A 65 -16.53 3.73 13.98
CA PRO A 65 -17.47 2.66 14.16
C PRO A 65 -17.93 2.13 12.79
N PRO A 66 -18.17 0.81 12.64
CA PRO A 66 -18.62 0.25 11.39
C PRO A 66 -19.93 0.92 10.97
N ASP A 67 -19.92 1.65 9.86
CA ASP A 67 -21.11 2.27 9.30
C ASP A 67 -21.97 1.18 8.63
N PRO A 68 -23.14 0.83 9.18
CA PRO A 68 -23.97 -0.24 8.64
C PRO A 68 -24.68 0.13 7.33
N SER A 69 -24.49 1.35 6.80
CA SER A 69 -25.26 1.88 5.67
C SER A 69 -24.53 1.91 4.32
N SER A 70 -23.43 1.16 4.15
CA SER A 70 -22.73 1.07 2.86
C SER A 70 -23.54 0.25 1.84
N GLN A 71 -24.47 0.91 1.16
CA GLN A 71 -25.08 0.40 -0.07
C GLN A 71 -23.96 0.05 -1.04
N GLN A 72 -23.94 -1.19 -1.55
CA GLN A 72 -22.95 -1.65 -2.53
C GLN A 72 -23.03 -0.74 -3.77
N ASP A 73 -22.00 0.10 -3.97
CA ASP A 73 -21.83 0.90 -5.19
C ASP A 73 -21.78 -0.07 -6.38
N PRO A 74 -22.67 0.03 -7.39
CA PRO A 74 -22.67 -0.86 -8.56
C PRO A 74 -21.37 -0.77 -9.39
N ASN A 75 -20.49 0.20 -9.11
CA ASN A 75 -19.16 0.31 -9.71
C ASN A 75 -18.06 -0.43 -8.93
N LEU A 76 -18.40 -1.30 -7.99
CA LEU A 76 -17.43 -2.10 -7.26
C LEU A 76 -16.98 -3.31 -8.09
N PRO A 77 -15.67 -3.47 -8.33
CA PRO A 77 -15.17 -4.66 -9.01
C PRO A 77 -15.41 -5.92 -8.17
N ASP A 78 -15.66 -7.04 -8.85
CA ASP A 78 -15.90 -8.35 -8.25
C ASP A 78 -14.70 -8.88 -7.43
N TRP A 79 -13.48 -8.49 -7.79
CA TRP A 79 -12.25 -8.80 -7.08
C TRP A 79 -12.00 -7.90 -5.84
N CYS A 80 -12.90 -6.97 -5.52
CA CYS A 80 -12.75 -6.06 -4.39
C CYS A 80 -13.34 -6.62 -3.08
N VAL A 81 -12.52 -6.63 -2.02
CA VAL A 81 -12.97 -6.97 -0.65
C VAL A 81 -13.15 -5.72 0.23
N CYS A 82 -12.28 -4.72 0.06
CA CYS A 82 -12.25 -3.52 0.92
C CYS A 82 -13.33 -2.48 0.62
N MET A 83 -14.19 -2.73 -0.38
CA MET A 83 -15.24 -1.83 -0.85
C MET A 83 -14.78 -0.42 -1.34
N ARG A 84 -13.50 -0.27 -1.69
CA ARG A 84 -12.91 1.01 -2.14
C ARG A 84 -12.08 0.95 -3.42
N CYS A 85 -11.97 -0.22 -4.04
CA CYS A 85 -11.26 -0.35 -5.31
C CYS A 85 -12.13 0.17 -6.47
N ARG A 86 -11.46 0.55 -7.56
CA ARG A 86 -12.06 0.86 -8.86
C ARG A 86 -11.47 -0.07 -9.92
N GLU A 87 -12.17 -0.20 -11.04
CA GLU A 87 -11.70 -0.99 -12.18
C GLU A 87 -10.34 -0.48 -12.66
N MET A 88 -9.46 -1.40 -13.04
CA MET A 88 -8.09 -1.09 -13.47
C MET A 88 -7.88 -1.50 -14.93
N PRO A 89 -7.02 -0.79 -15.70
CA PRO A 89 -6.85 -1.04 -17.13
C PRO A 89 -6.29 -2.43 -17.47
N THR A 90 -5.44 -2.97 -16.60
CA THR A 90 -4.77 -4.26 -16.82
C THR A 90 -5.09 -5.25 -15.71
N ASP A 91 -5.12 -6.54 -16.03
CA ASP A 91 -5.43 -7.60 -15.05
C ASP A 91 -4.41 -7.66 -13.91
N ILE A 92 -3.13 -7.38 -14.20
CA ILE A 92 -2.07 -7.30 -13.19
C ILE A 92 -2.36 -6.20 -12.16
N GLU A 93 -2.99 -5.09 -12.59
CA GLU A 93 -3.35 -3.97 -11.72
C GLU A 93 -4.66 -4.19 -10.95
N LYS A 94 -5.45 -5.22 -11.27
CA LYS A 94 -6.69 -5.59 -10.55
C LYS A 94 -6.39 -6.24 -9.20
N LYS A 95 -5.79 -5.46 -8.30
CA LYS A 95 -5.35 -5.89 -6.98
C LYS A 95 -6.08 -5.11 -5.88
N CYS A 96 -6.74 -5.83 -4.99
CA CYS A 96 -7.31 -5.27 -3.76
C CYS A 96 -6.28 -5.29 -2.62
N CYS A 97 -6.44 -4.42 -1.62
CA CYS A 97 -5.61 -4.47 -0.40
C CYS A 97 -5.96 -5.67 0.50
N GLY A 98 -7.08 -6.34 0.25
CA GLY A 98 -7.53 -7.54 0.97
C GLY A 98 -8.05 -7.28 2.39
N GLN A 99 -8.02 -6.04 2.87
CA GLN A 99 -8.52 -5.68 4.20
C GLN A 99 -10.04 -5.56 4.21
N PRO A 100 -10.71 -5.81 5.36
CA PRO A 100 -12.13 -5.54 5.49
C PRO A 100 -12.41 -4.04 5.30
N PRO A 101 -13.65 -3.64 4.92
CA PRO A 101 -13.98 -2.26 4.56
C PRO A 101 -13.57 -1.20 5.58
N GLN A 102 -13.72 -1.48 6.87
CA GLN A 102 -13.31 -0.56 7.95
C GLN A 102 -11.80 -0.42 8.14
N HIS A 103 -10.99 -1.35 7.61
CA HIS A 103 -9.53 -1.35 7.73
C HIS A 103 -8.83 -1.27 6.37
N CYS A 104 -9.53 -0.78 5.34
CA CYS A 104 -8.90 -0.58 4.03
C CYS A 104 -7.63 0.26 4.18
N ILE A 105 -6.52 -0.17 3.58
CA ILE A 105 -5.24 0.56 3.66
C ILE A 105 -5.40 2.02 3.21
N SER A 106 -6.27 2.29 2.23
CA SER A 106 -6.56 3.65 1.75
C SER A 106 -7.25 4.58 2.77
N LEU A 107 -7.75 4.03 3.88
CA LEU A 107 -8.34 4.78 5.00
C LEU A 107 -7.36 5.04 6.14
N LEU A 108 -6.22 4.31 6.18
CA LEU A 108 -5.28 4.48 7.27
C LEU A 108 -4.72 5.91 7.24
N PRO A 109 -4.65 6.61 8.38
CA PRO A 109 -4.13 7.98 8.46
C PRO A 109 -2.72 8.12 7.88
N HIS A 110 -1.95 7.03 7.95
CA HIS A 110 -0.65 6.88 7.33
C HIS A 110 -0.61 7.21 5.83
N VAL A 111 -1.68 6.95 5.08
CA VAL A 111 -1.74 7.34 3.66
C VAL A 111 -1.75 8.86 3.54
N ASP A 112 -2.54 9.55 4.35
CA ASP A 112 -2.59 11.01 4.30
C ASP A 112 -1.28 11.62 4.85
N LEU A 113 -0.73 11.08 5.94
CA LEU A 113 0.47 11.61 6.61
C LEU A 113 1.79 11.32 5.86
N TYR A 114 1.95 10.11 5.32
CA TYR A 114 3.23 9.68 4.74
C TYR A 114 3.21 9.70 3.23
N VAL A 115 2.07 9.48 2.60
CA VAL A 115 1.99 9.29 1.15
C VAL A 115 1.46 10.54 0.45
N LEU A 116 0.51 11.26 1.04
CA LEU A 116 -0.16 12.40 0.39
C LEU A 116 0.19 13.75 0.99
N HIS A 117 0.83 13.79 2.15
CA HIS A 117 1.19 15.06 2.78
C HIS A 117 2.15 15.86 1.91
N GLU A 118 1.76 17.08 1.58
CA GLU A 118 2.47 17.99 0.67
C GLU A 118 3.95 18.16 1.04
N GLY A 119 4.25 18.41 2.32
CA GLY A 119 5.63 18.55 2.79
C GLY A 119 6.46 17.27 2.61
N VAL A 120 5.85 16.11 2.82
CA VAL A 120 6.53 14.81 2.67
C VAL A 120 6.78 14.52 1.19
N LEU A 121 5.81 14.80 0.33
CA LEU A 121 5.94 14.64 -1.12
C LEU A 121 7.03 15.54 -1.73
N ARG A 122 7.12 16.80 -1.30
CA ARG A 122 8.20 17.71 -1.71
C ARG A 122 9.57 17.20 -1.27
N MET A 123 9.70 16.79 -0.01
CA MET A 123 10.97 16.22 0.49
C MET A 123 11.35 14.94 -0.25
N ALA A 124 10.40 14.00 -0.42
CA ALA A 124 10.62 12.75 -1.11
C ALA A 124 11.04 12.99 -2.57
N ARG A 125 10.36 13.89 -3.28
CA ARG A 125 10.74 14.28 -4.65
C ARG A 125 12.18 14.78 -4.69
N ARG A 126 12.56 15.72 -3.82
CA ARG A 126 13.91 16.28 -3.77
C ARG A 126 14.96 15.20 -3.54
N ILE A 127 14.78 14.36 -2.52
CA ILE A 127 15.68 13.24 -2.22
C ILE A 127 15.85 12.33 -3.45
N TRP A 128 14.75 12.02 -4.14
CA TRP A 128 14.79 11.14 -5.29
C TRP A 128 15.39 11.77 -6.55
N ASN A 129 15.24 13.08 -6.72
CA ASN A 129 15.85 13.83 -7.81
C ASN A 129 17.37 13.95 -7.58
N ASP A 130 17.79 14.26 -6.35
CA ASP A 130 19.20 14.30 -5.94
C ASP A 130 19.89 12.95 -6.18
N LEU A 131 19.28 11.84 -5.74
CA LEU A 131 19.80 10.49 -5.96
C LEU A 131 19.91 10.08 -7.44
N ARG A 132 19.20 10.76 -8.34
CA ARG A 132 19.21 10.49 -9.79
C ARG A 132 19.93 11.55 -10.59
N ALA A 133 20.57 12.53 -9.93
CA ALA A 133 21.17 13.70 -10.56
C ALA A 133 20.20 14.39 -11.56
N ARG A 134 18.92 14.51 -11.16
CA ARG A 134 17.90 15.24 -11.93
C ARG A 134 17.72 16.62 -11.36
N GLU A 135 17.67 17.62 -12.23
CA GLU A 135 17.44 19.00 -11.84
C GLU A 135 16.00 19.15 -11.31
N ASP A 136 15.84 19.74 -10.13
CA ASP A 136 14.53 19.94 -9.48
C ASP A 136 13.91 21.25 -9.95
N ALA A 137 13.69 21.37 -11.26
CA ALA A 137 13.06 22.54 -11.86
C ALA A 137 11.52 22.39 -11.83
N PRO A 138 10.76 23.33 -11.25
CA PRO A 138 9.31 23.36 -11.39
C PRO A 138 8.95 23.63 -12.85
N HIS A 139 8.28 22.67 -13.50
CA HIS A 139 7.66 22.90 -14.80
C HIS A 139 6.18 23.21 -14.60
N PRO A 140 5.67 24.36 -15.09
CA PRO A 140 4.25 24.69 -14.96
C PRO A 140 3.37 23.60 -15.58
N GLY A 141 2.51 22.97 -14.78
CA GLY A 141 1.56 21.94 -15.24
C GLY A 141 2.01 20.48 -15.12
N GLU A 142 3.29 20.18 -14.82
CA GLU A 142 3.78 18.80 -14.60
C GLU A 142 3.89 18.37 -13.13
N ASP A 143 3.72 19.31 -12.19
CA ASP A 143 4.00 19.12 -10.76
C ASP A 143 3.23 17.92 -10.18
N ASN A 144 1.95 17.82 -10.48
CA ASN A 144 1.08 16.75 -10.00
C ASN A 144 1.50 15.35 -10.47
N LYS A 145 2.09 15.23 -11.67
CA LYS A 145 2.56 13.93 -12.16
C LYS A 145 3.77 13.46 -11.37
N GLN A 146 4.71 14.36 -11.09
CA GLN A 146 5.90 14.03 -10.31
C GLN A 146 5.53 13.69 -8.85
N PHE A 147 4.59 14.43 -8.26
CA PHE A 147 4.09 14.12 -6.93
C PHE A 147 3.33 12.79 -6.86
N ARG A 148 2.54 12.42 -7.87
CA ARG A 148 1.96 11.06 -7.94
C ARG A 148 3.02 9.96 -7.95
N TYR A 149 4.09 10.13 -8.72
CA TYR A 149 5.19 9.16 -8.73
C TYR A 149 5.93 9.11 -7.40
N ALA A 150 6.12 10.25 -6.73
CA ALA A 150 6.67 10.28 -5.38
C ALA A 150 5.75 9.52 -4.40
N ALA A 151 4.44 9.78 -4.44
CA ALA A 151 3.43 9.09 -3.63
C ALA A 151 3.46 7.56 -3.85
N TYR A 152 3.48 7.08 -5.10
CA TYR A 152 3.56 5.65 -5.39
C TYR A 152 4.80 5.00 -4.78
N ARG A 153 5.95 5.64 -4.90
CA ARG A 153 7.21 5.13 -4.34
C ARG A 153 7.21 5.16 -2.82
N GLN A 154 6.66 6.23 -2.24
CA GLN A 154 6.54 6.40 -0.80
C GLN A 154 5.61 5.34 -0.20
N PHE A 155 4.48 5.05 -0.84
CA PHE A 155 3.59 3.97 -0.46
C PHE A 155 4.32 2.62 -0.47
N VAL A 156 5.08 2.33 -1.53
CA VAL A 156 5.82 1.07 -1.66
C VAL A 156 6.86 0.94 -0.54
N VAL A 157 7.62 2.00 -0.26
CA VAL A 157 8.61 1.99 0.83
C VAL A 157 7.95 1.83 2.19
N TRP A 158 6.81 2.48 2.42
CA TRP A 158 6.08 2.36 3.68
C TRP A 158 5.52 0.95 3.90
N GLN A 159 4.91 0.34 2.89
CA GLN A 159 4.25 -0.96 3.02
C GLN A 159 5.20 -2.16 2.89
N TYR A 160 6.21 -2.06 2.03
CA TYR A 160 7.05 -3.20 1.63
C TYR A 160 8.54 -2.96 1.89
N GLY A 161 8.93 -1.78 2.38
CA GLY A 161 10.33 -1.42 2.54
C GLY A 161 11.07 -1.25 1.21
N TYR A 162 12.39 -1.44 1.26
CA TYR A 162 13.25 -1.33 0.08
C TYR A 162 13.23 -2.62 -0.76
N LEU A 163 12.78 -2.51 -2.01
CA LEU A 163 12.64 -3.67 -2.92
C LEU A 163 13.89 -4.00 -3.76
N GLY A 164 14.83 -3.07 -3.91
CA GLY A 164 15.96 -3.24 -4.84
C GLY A 164 15.65 -2.97 -6.32
N ARG A 165 16.63 -3.25 -7.20
CA ARG A 165 16.51 -3.03 -8.65
C ARG A 165 15.78 -4.22 -9.29
N GLY A 166 14.91 -3.96 -10.25
CA GLY A 166 14.14 -5.00 -10.96
C GLY A 166 12.85 -5.42 -10.26
N ASN A 167 12.82 -5.44 -8.93
CA ASN A 167 11.64 -5.82 -8.17
C ASN A 167 10.58 -4.71 -8.21
N ARG A 168 9.37 -5.04 -8.69
CA ARG A 168 8.23 -4.13 -8.80
C ARG A 168 7.03 -4.79 -8.16
N ILE A 169 6.30 -4.05 -7.35
CA ILE A 169 5.06 -4.50 -6.73
C ILE A 169 3.91 -3.63 -7.23
N VAL A 170 2.78 -4.28 -7.50
CA VAL A 170 1.51 -3.62 -7.81
C VAL A 170 0.90 -3.05 -6.53
N ILE A 171 0.65 -1.74 -6.54
CA ILE A 171 -0.07 -1.02 -5.48
C ILE A 171 -1.56 -1.34 -5.61
N PRO A 172 -2.27 -1.65 -4.51
CA PRO A 172 -3.72 -1.90 -4.56
C PRO A 172 -4.52 -0.75 -5.16
N SER A 173 -5.57 -1.06 -5.92
CA SER A 173 -6.43 -0.08 -6.60
C SER A 173 -7.04 0.96 -5.65
N CYS A 174 -7.48 0.56 -4.46
CA CYS A 174 -7.99 1.50 -3.44
C CYS A 174 -6.97 2.59 -3.07
N CYS A 175 -5.68 2.24 -3.02
CA CYS A 175 -4.60 3.17 -2.70
C CYS A 175 -4.20 4.02 -3.92
N VAL A 176 -4.12 3.41 -5.11
CA VAL A 176 -3.87 4.14 -6.37
C VAL A 176 -4.95 5.19 -6.62
N TRP A 177 -6.22 4.83 -6.41
CA TRP A 177 -7.34 5.75 -6.59
C TRP A 177 -7.28 6.94 -5.61
N LYS A 178 -6.99 6.66 -4.33
CA LYS A 178 -6.80 7.70 -3.31
C LYS A 178 -5.64 8.64 -3.66
N ILE A 179 -4.51 8.11 -4.17
CA ILE A 179 -3.37 8.92 -4.65
C ILE A 179 -3.75 9.78 -5.86
N ASN A 180 -4.54 9.25 -6.79
CA ASN A 180 -4.95 9.98 -8.00
C ASN A 180 -6.00 11.06 -7.73
N LYS A 181 -6.82 10.91 -6.69
CA LYS A 181 -7.89 11.84 -6.31
C LYS A 181 -7.49 12.82 -5.21
N GLY A 182 -6.44 12.55 -4.46
CA GLY A 182 -5.98 13.39 -3.37
C GLY A 182 -5.54 14.78 -3.86
N PRO A 183 -5.65 15.82 -3.01
CA PRO A 183 -5.07 17.12 -3.31
C PRO A 183 -3.55 16.95 -3.37
N LEU A 184 -2.99 17.12 -4.55
CA LEU A 184 -1.55 17.22 -4.75
C LEU A 184 -1.20 18.70 -4.95
N PRO A 185 -0.04 19.15 -4.41
CA PRO A 185 0.37 20.54 -4.44
C PRO A 185 0.70 21.06 -5.85
#